data_AF-A0A7W0GTC4-F1
#
_entry.id   AF-A0A7W0GTC4-F1
#
_cell.length_a   1.000
_cell.length_b   1.000
_cell.length_c   1.000
_cell.angle_alpha   90.00
_cell.angle_beta   90.00
_cell.angle_gamma   90.00
#
_symmetry.space_group_name_H-M   'P 1'
#
loop_
_entity.id
_entity.type
_entity.pdbx_description
1 polymer ?
#
loop_
_entity_poly.entity_id
_entity_poly.type
_entity_poly.pdbx_seq_one_letter_code
_entity_poly.pdbx_strand_id
1 'polypeptide(L)'
;MTSREQVNIVSAEFKANPFPFLATLRASEPVFRTTLPDKAKTPVWLITRYADVNALLKDERFPKNRSNALTPEQIRKLPWVPPMFRPLERNMLDLDAPDHTRLRALVHKAFTPRLVEQMRARVQFLADELLDGITRHDEMDLINDYALPLPITIITEILGVPTSDRHKFHKWSKAVVSLSSPNAAMRVIPSVWMFIRYLRRFFKIRRRDPQDDLATALIQAEEAGDKLSEDELLAMVFLLLVAGHETTVNLIGNGVLALLEHPDQMEKLRRDPSLIKPAVEELLRFTAPVFMSTERYAREDVIIHGVTIPRGEMT
;
A
#
# COMPACT_ATOMS: atom_id res chain seq x y z
N MET A 1 10.92 -15.69 -31.95
CA MET A 1 10.87 -15.93 -30.50
C MET A 1 11.78 -14.93 -29.81
N THR A 2 11.32 -13.70 -29.63
CA THR A 2 12.04 -12.69 -28.85
C THR A 2 11.87 -13.01 -27.37
N SER A 3 12.99 -13.06 -26.64
CA SER A 3 13.11 -13.29 -25.20
C SER A 3 12.07 -12.49 -24.41
N ARG A 4 10.96 -13.14 -24.00
CA ARG A 4 9.93 -12.53 -23.14
C ARG A 4 10.37 -12.41 -21.68
N GLU A 5 11.44 -13.09 -21.29
CA GLU A 5 11.96 -13.15 -19.91
C GLU A 5 12.50 -11.81 -19.35
N GLN A 6 12.51 -10.71 -20.14
CA GLN A 6 13.14 -9.44 -19.76
C GLN A 6 12.16 -8.27 -19.56
N VAL A 7 10.87 -8.52 -19.33
CA VAL A 7 9.93 -7.42 -19.04
C VAL A 7 10.19 -6.86 -17.64
N ASN A 8 10.64 -5.61 -17.58
CA ASN A 8 10.79 -4.88 -16.31
C ASN A 8 9.44 -4.37 -15.81
N ILE A 9 8.75 -5.23 -15.03
CA ILE A 9 7.42 -4.98 -14.49
C ILE A 9 7.33 -3.81 -13.49
N VAL A 10 8.46 -3.28 -13.01
CA VAL A 10 8.49 -2.12 -12.11
C VAL A 10 8.87 -0.81 -12.82
N SER A 11 9.19 -0.86 -14.12
CA SER A 11 9.50 0.33 -14.92
C SER A 11 8.30 1.29 -15.05
N ALA A 12 8.59 2.58 -15.19
CA ALA A 12 7.56 3.60 -15.42
C ALA A 12 6.79 3.33 -16.73
N GLU A 13 7.50 2.90 -17.79
CA GLU A 13 6.91 2.57 -19.09
C GLU A 13 5.92 1.40 -18.99
N PHE A 14 6.30 0.33 -18.27
CA PHE A 14 5.38 -0.78 -18.03
C PHE A 14 4.16 -0.37 -17.22
N LYS A 15 4.35 0.42 -16.14
CA LYS A 15 3.26 0.91 -15.29
C LYS A 15 2.30 1.85 -16.03
N ALA A 16 2.78 2.58 -17.04
CA ALA A 16 1.96 3.50 -17.82
C ALA A 16 0.92 2.76 -18.68
N ASN A 17 1.25 1.57 -19.21
CA ASN A 17 0.28 0.78 -19.99
C ASN A 17 0.54 -0.74 -19.89
N PRO A 18 0.21 -1.36 -18.74
CA PRO A 18 0.46 -2.78 -18.53
C PRO A 18 -0.58 -3.70 -19.19
N PHE A 19 -1.74 -3.16 -19.57
CA PHE A 19 -2.92 -3.95 -19.94
C PHE A 19 -2.73 -4.84 -21.18
N PRO A 20 -2.06 -4.42 -22.27
CA PRO A 20 -1.82 -5.27 -23.43
C PRO A 20 -0.94 -6.48 -23.09
N PHE A 21 0.09 -6.27 -22.26
CA PHE A 21 0.95 -7.35 -21.79
C PHE A 21 0.18 -8.32 -20.91
N LEU A 22 -0.57 -7.82 -19.93
CA LEU A 22 -1.41 -8.67 -19.08
C LEU A 22 -2.51 -9.41 -19.85
N ALA A 23 -3.06 -8.82 -20.91
CA ALA A 23 -4.03 -9.50 -21.77
C ALA A 23 -3.40 -10.69 -22.50
N THR A 24 -2.16 -10.54 -22.96
CA THR A 24 -1.39 -11.63 -23.57
C THR A 24 -1.15 -12.75 -22.56
N LEU A 25 -0.70 -12.42 -21.34
CA LEU A 25 -0.49 -13.41 -20.29
C LEU A 25 -1.78 -14.16 -19.92
N ARG A 26 -2.89 -13.43 -19.72
CA ARG A 26 -4.18 -14.07 -19.44
C ARG A 26 -4.63 -15.01 -20.56
N ALA A 27 -4.36 -14.68 -21.82
CA ALA A 27 -4.76 -15.49 -22.95
C ALA A 27 -3.91 -16.76 -23.08
N SER A 28 -2.58 -16.64 -23.05
CA SER A 28 -1.68 -17.74 -23.43
C SER A 28 -0.79 -18.28 -22.32
N GLU A 29 -0.48 -17.48 -21.30
CA GLU A 29 0.57 -17.78 -20.31
C GLU A 29 0.20 -17.22 -18.92
N PRO A 30 -0.82 -17.80 -18.25
CA PRO A 30 -1.40 -17.22 -17.05
C PRO A 30 -0.49 -17.28 -15.82
N VAL A 31 0.53 -18.15 -15.86
CA VAL A 31 1.61 -18.31 -14.88
C VAL A 31 2.91 -17.96 -15.60
N PHE A 32 3.46 -16.77 -15.35
CA PHE A 32 4.57 -16.22 -16.12
C PHE A 32 5.77 -15.90 -15.21
N ARG A 33 6.95 -16.39 -15.56
CA ARG A 33 8.18 -16.12 -14.82
C ARG A 33 8.90 -14.89 -15.36
N THR A 34 9.27 -13.97 -14.47
CA THR A 34 10.12 -12.82 -14.76
C THR A 34 11.14 -12.59 -13.62
N THR A 35 11.92 -11.52 -13.69
CA THR A 35 12.88 -11.14 -12.65
C THR A 35 12.73 -9.67 -12.27
N LEU A 36 12.92 -9.35 -10.99
CA LEU A 36 13.08 -7.96 -10.56
C LEU A 36 14.37 -7.36 -11.15
N PRO A 37 14.39 -6.03 -11.42
CA PRO A 37 15.59 -5.35 -11.90
C PRO A 37 16.58 -5.04 -10.76
N ASP A 38 16.72 -5.97 -9.80
CA ASP A 38 17.72 -5.89 -8.74
C ASP A 38 19.03 -6.57 -9.17
N LYS A 39 20.10 -6.39 -8.39
CA LYS A 39 21.41 -7.01 -8.71
C LYS A 39 21.34 -8.54 -8.72
N ALA A 40 20.43 -9.12 -7.94
CA ALA A 40 20.26 -10.55 -7.79
C ALA A 40 19.40 -11.18 -8.91
N LYS A 41 18.73 -10.37 -9.74
CA LYS A 41 17.70 -10.80 -10.69
C LYS A 41 16.69 -11.73 -10.02
N THR A 42 16.16 -11.30 -8.88
CA THR A 42 15.26 -12.11 -8.05
C THR A 42 14.07 -12.61 -8.88
N PRO A 43 13.83 -13.93 -8.96
CA PRO A 43 12.74 -14.48 -9.77
C PRO A 43 11.38 -14.16 -9.16
N VAL A 44 10.40 -13.88 -10.03
CA VAL A 44 9.01 -13.55 -9.70
C VAL A 44 8.07 -14.29 -10.63
N TRP A 45 6.97 -14.80 -10.10
CA TRP A 45 5.93 -15.48 -10.84
C TRP A 45 4.65 -14.66 -10.87
N LEU A 46 4.29 -14.16 -12.05
CA LEU A 46 3.05 -13.41 -12.25
C LEU A 46 1.89 -14.38 -12.47
N ILE A 47 0.87 -14.26 -11.63
CA ILE A 47 -0.42 -14.93 -11.79
C ILE A 47 -1.44 -13.90 -12.27
N THR A 48 -2.01 -14.11 -13.45
CA THR A 48 -2.69 -13.01 -14.17
C THR A 48 -4.20 -13.20 -14.39
N ARG A 49 -4.72 -14.42 -14.26
CA ARG A 49 -6.16 -14.70 -14.36
C ARG A 49 -6.84 -14.52 -13.01
N TYR A 50 -7.99 -13.86 -12.99
CA TYR A 50 -8.74 -13.55 -11.77
C TYR A 50 -8.99 -14.77 -10.88
N ALA A 51 -9.43 -15.88 -11.47
CA ALA A 51 -9.72 -17.11 -10.73
C ALA A 51 -8.47 -17.66 -10.01
N ASP A 52 -7.33 -17.66 -10.69
CA ASP A 52 -6.05 -18.15 -10.15
C ASP A 52 -5.53 -17.22 -9.06
N VAL A 53 -5.60 -15.89 -9.27
CA VAL A 53 -5.22 -14.89 -8.26
C VAL A 53 -6.08 -15.04 -7.01
N ASN A 54 -7.41 -15.12 -7.16
CA ASN A 54 -8.33 -15.24 -6.03
C ASN A 54 -8.15 -16.57 -5.26
N ALA A 55 -7.78 -17.65 -5.95
CA ALA A 55 -7.43 -18.92 -5.31
C ALA A 55 -6.09 -18.80 -4.55
N LEU A 56 -5.04 -18.29 -5.20
CA LEU A 56 -3.71 -18.12 -4.60
C LEU A 56 -3.74 -17.24 -3.35
N LEU A 57 -4.51 -16.14 -3.37
CA LEU A 57 -4.60 -15.22 -2.23
C LEU A 57 -5.18 -15.87 -0.95
N LYS A 58 -5.83 -17.03 -1.07
CA LYS A 58 -6.42 -17.82 0.03
C LYS A 58 -5.65 -19.10 0.32
N ASP A 59 -4.62 -19.40 -0.46
CA ASP A 59 -3.87 -20.66 -0.38
C ASP A 59 -2.73 -20.52 0.64
N GLU A 60 -2.77 -21.35 1.68
CA GLU A 60 -1.80 -21.34 2.79
C GLU A 60 -0.37 -21.75 2.35
N ARG A 61 -0.24 -22.34 1.16
CA ARG A 61 1.06 -22.64 0.53
C ARG A 61 1.79 -21.39 0.07
N PHE A 62 1.11 -20.23 0.03
CA PHE A 62 1.68 -18.94 -0.34
C PHE A 62 1.65 -17.95 0.84
N PRO A 63 2.39 -18.21 1.95
CA PRO A 63 2.46 -17.28 3.07
C PRO A 63 2.94 -15.87 2.67
N LYS A 64 2.55 -14.90 3.49
CA LYS A 64 3.07 -13.54 3.48
C LYS A 64 4.45 -13.46 4.09
N ASN A 65 4.65 -14.11 5.23
CA ASN A 65 5.93 -14.07 5.91
C ASN A 65 6.92 -14.94 5.15
N ARG A 66 7.91 -14.31 4.54
CA ARG A 66 8.96 -14.99 3.78
C ARG A 66 9.68 -16.08 4.60
N SER A 67 9.84 -15.89 5.91
CA SER A 67 10.47 -16.87 6.80
C SER A 67 9.67 -18.16 6.94
N ASN A 68 8.36 -18.12 6.67
CA ASN A 68 7.50 -19.29 6.68
C ASN A 68 7.60 -20.12 5.39
N ALA A 69 8.10 -19.54 4.29
CA ALA A 69 8.31 -20.23 3.02
C ALA A 69 9.74 -20.75 2.85
N LEU A 70 10.73 -19.96 3.28
CA LEU A 70 12.13 -20.25 3.03
C LEU A 70 12.70 -21.35 3.95
N THR A 71 13.70 -22.06 3.45
CA THR A 71 14.54 -22.94 4.28
C THR A 71 15.55 -22.11 5.10
N PRO A 72 16.10 -22.65 6.20
CA PRO A 72 17.13 -21.94 6.97
C PRO A 72 18.35 -21.52 6.13
N GLU A 73 18.71 -22.29 5.10
CA GLU A 73 19.79 -21.94 4.18
C GLU A 73 19.42 -20.74 3.28
N GLN A 74 18.19 -20.73 2.76
CA GLN A 74 17.69 -19.61 1.95
C GLN A 74 17.58 -18.33 2.79
N ILE A 75 17.14 -18.42 4.06
CA ILE A 75 17.08 -17.27 4.98
C ILE A 75 18.47 -16.65 5.18
N ARG A 76 19.52 -17.47 5.32
CA ARG A 76 20.91 -16.97 5.47
C ARG A 76 21.43 -16.23 4.23
N LYS A 77 20.84 -16.47 3.07
CA LYS A 77 21.18 -15.81 1.79
C LYS A 77 20.39 -14.52 1.56
N LEU A 78 19.45 -14.16 2.45
CA LEU A 78 18.70 -12.93 2.33
C LEU A 78 19.61 -11.69 2.42
N PRO A 79 19.30 -10.62 1.67
CA PRO A 79 20.02 -9.36 1.79
C PRO A 79 20.01 -8.86 3.24
N TRP A 80 21.16 -8.33 3.69
CA TRP A 80 21.23 -7.74 5.01
C TRP A 80 20.40 -6.46 5.09
N VAL A 81 19.48 -6.41 6.05
CA VAL A 81 18.67 -5.23 6.33
C VAL A 81 19.24 -4.48 7.54
N PRO A 82 19.48 -3.15 7.44
CA PRO A 82 20.00 -2.39 8.56
C PRO A 82 19.07 -2.50 9.78
N PRO A 83 19.61 -2.70 11.01
CA PRO A 83 18.80 -2.96 12.20
C PRO A 83 17.68 -1.95 12.48
N MET A 84 17.86 -0.69 12.06
CA MET A 84 16.87 0.37 12.21
C MET A 84 15.57 0.15 11.40
N PHE A 85 15.61 -0.64 10.32
CA PHE A 85 14.45 -0.95 9.49
C PHE A 85 13.70 -2.21 9.94
N ARG A 86 14.34 -3.09 10.73
CA ARG A 86 13.73 -4.34 11.21
C ARG A 86 12.38 -4.15 11.92
N PRO A 87 12.16 -3.09 12.73
CA PRO A 87 10.83 -2.85 13.29
C PRO A 87 9.74 -2.70 12.22
N LEU A 88 10.06 -2.05 11.09
CA LEU A 88 9.10 -1.81 10.01
C LEU A 88 8.77 -3.08 9.20
N GLU A 89 9.67 -4.08 9.22
CA GLU A 89 9.44 -5.40 8.62
C GLU A 89 8.39 -6.22 9.37
N ARG A 90 8.10 -5.89 10.63
CA ARG A 90 7.11 -6.58 11.46
C ARG A 90 5.75 -5.87 11.42
N ASN A 91 5.29 -5.52 10.23
CA ASN A 91 3.96 -4.96 10.03
C ASN A 91 2.98 -6.07 9.61
N MET A 92 1.68 -5.86 9.84
CA MET A 92 0.67 -6.91 9.58
C MET A 92 0.53 -7.33 8.11
N LEU A 93 1.01 -6.53 7.14
CA LEU A 93 0.94 -6.87 5.72
C LEU A 93 1.83 -8.08 5.36
N ASP A 94 2.93 -8.24 6.11
CA ASP A 94 3.99 -9.22 5.84
C ASP A 94 3.99 -10.40 6.83
N LEU A 95 2.94 -10.49 7.65
CA LEU A 95 2.77 -11.54 8.65
C LEU A 95 1.66 -12.51 8.26
N ASP A 96 1.78 -13.76 8.71
CA ASP A 96 0.73 -14.77 8.63
C ASP A 96 0.05 -14.93 10.00
N ALA A 97 -1.03 -15.72 10.04
CA ALA A 97 -1.60 -16.16 11.32
C ALA A 97 -0.56 -16.95 12.14
N PRO A 98 -0.57 -16.85 13.49
CA PRO A 98 -1.53 -16.12 14.33
C PRO A 98 -1.21 -14.61 14.51
N ASP A 99 0.02 -14.18 14.23
CA ASP A 99 0.45 -12.79 14.49
C ASP A 99 -0.35 -11.76 13.69
N HIS A 100 -0.61 -12.03 12.40
CA HIS A 100 -1.47 -11.18 11.59
C HIS A 100 -2.87 -11.04 12.19
N THR A 101 -3.49 -12.15 12.61
CA THR A 101 -4.84 -12.15 13.18
C THR A 101 -4.91 -11.29 14.43
N ARG A 102 -3.90 -11.42 15.30
CA ARG A 102 -3.78 -10.64 16.53
C ARG A 102 -3.61 -9.14 16.27
N LEU A 103 -2.65 -8.76 15.42
CA LEU A 103 -2.40 -7.36 15.08
C LEU A 103 -3.61 -6.73 14.35
N ARG A 104 -4.22 -7.47 13.43
CA ARG A 104 -5.42 -7.03 12.71
C ARG A 104 -6.60 -6.80 13.65
N ALA A 105 -6.81 -7.66 14.64
CA ALA A 105 -7.89 -7.50 15.62
C ALA A 105 -7.74 -6.20 16.42
N LEU A 106 -6.51 -5.87 16.85
CA LEU A 106 -6.21 -4.62 17.57
C LEU A 106 -6.50 -3.37 16.72
N VAL A 107 -6.13 -3.38 15.44
CA VAL A 107 -6.35 -2.26 14.50
C VAL A 107 -7.80 -2.11 14.11
N HIS A 108 -8.51 -3.22 13.89
CA HIS A 108 -9.90 -3.20 13.42
C HIS A 108 -10.83 -2.43 14.36
N LYS A 109 -10.54 -2.42 15.67
CA LYS A 109 -11.27 -1.62 16.66
C LYS A 109 -11.30 -0.13 16.32
N ALA A 110 -10.30 0.36 15.60
CA ALA A 110 -10.14 1.76 15.25
C ALA A 110 -10.47 2.10 13.78
N PHE A 111 -10.85 1.10 12.96
CA PHE A 111 -11.27 1.27 11.56
C PHE A 111 -12.65 0.67 11.30
N THR A 112 -13.57 0.81 12.26
CA THR A 112 -14.94 0.31 12.09
C THR A 112 -15.73 1.15 11.07
N PRO A 113 -16.75 0.60 10.39
CA PRO A 113 -17.58 1.36 9.45
C PRO A 113 -18.17 2.64 10.06
N ARG A 114 -18.51 2.61 11.34
CA ARG A 114 -19.02 3.78 12.07
C ARG A 114 -17.99 4.89 12.19
N LEU A 115 -16.75 4.56 12.55
CA LEU A 115 -15.67 5.55 12.66
C LEU A 115 -15.34 6.16 11.29
N VAL A 116 -15.32 5.34 10.24
CA VAL A 116 -15.12 5.82 8.86
C VAL A 116 -16.24 6.77 8.44
N GLU A 117 -17.50 6.44 8.73
CA GLU A 117 -18.64 7.29 8.38
C GLU A 117 -18.63 8.63 9.13
N GLN A 118 -18.17 8.65 10.39
CA GLN A 118 -18.01 9.90 11.16
C GLN A 118 -16.99 10.86 10.52
N MET A 119 -16.05 10.35 9.74
CA MET A 119 -15.10 11.18 9.02
C MET A 119 -15.67 11.83 7.76
N ARG A 120 -16.85 11.42 7.27
CA ARG A 120 -17.42 11.89 6.00
C ARG A 120 -17.46 13.42 5.93
N ALA A 121 -17.99 14.08 6.95
CA ALA A 121 -18.12 15.53 6.97
C ALA A 121 -16.76 16.22 6.95
N ARG A 122 -15.75 15.67 7.64
CA ARG A 122 -14.40 16.22 7.66
C ARG A 122 -13.69 16.04 6.31
N VAL A 123 -13.83 14.87 5.68
CA VAL A 123 -13.29 14.59 4.34
C VAL A 123 -13.93 15.52 3.31
N GLN A 124 -15.25 15.71 3.37
CA GLN A 124 -15.96 16.63 2.48
C GLN A 124 -15.45 18.07 2.64
N PHE A 125 -15.38 18.57 3.88
CA PHE A 125 -14.87 19.92 4.15
C PHE A 125 -13.46 20.11 3.57
N LEU A 126 -12.57 19.14 3.78
CA LEU A 126 -11.20 19.23 3.29
C LEU A 126 -11.12 19.15 1.77
N ALA A 127 -11.96 18.33 1.14
CA ALA A 127 -12.07 18.28 -0.32
C ALA A 127 -12.53 19.64 -0.88
N ASP A 128 -13.55 20.24 -0.28
CA ASP A 128 -14.07 21.55 -0.69
C ASP A 128 -13.02 22.65 -0.46
N GLU A 129 -12.37 22.68 0.72
CA GLU A 129 -11.31 23.64 1.05
C GLU A 129 -10.13 23.56 0.05
N LEU A 130 -9.73 22.35 -0.34
CA LEU A 130 -8.66 22.16 -1.32
C LEU A 130 -9.07 22.65 -2.72
N LEU A 131 -10.32 22.46 -3.13
CA LEU A 131 -10.83 22.95 -4.42
C LEU A 131 -11.04 24.47 -4.43
N ASP A 132 -11.57 25.04 -3.35
CA ASP A 132 -11.80 26.48 -3.20
C ASP A 132 -10.48 27.26 -3.13
N GLY A 133 -9.42 26.64 -2.60
CA GLY A 133 -8.08 27.23 -2.51
C GLY A 133 -7.34 27.35 -3.86
N ILE A 134 -7.88 26.80 -4.94
CA ILE A 134 -7.23 26.78 -6.25
C ILE A 134 -7.46 28.13 -6.95
N THR A 135 -6.43 28.97 -6.87
CA THR A 135 -6.44 30.35 -7.38
C THR A 135 -6.21 30.48 -8.89
N ARG A 136 -5.68 29.43 -9.53
CA ARG A 136 -5.52 29.37 -10.99
C ARG A 136 -6.78 28.77 -11.59
N HIS A 137 -7.73 29.61 -11.97
CA HIS A 137 -9.05 29.15 -12.41
C HIS A 137 -9.03 28.38 -13.75
N ASP A 138 -7.96 28.49 -14.54
CA ASP A 138 -7.90 27.90 -15.89
C ASP A 138 -7.11 26.57 -15.93
N GLU A 139 -6.22 26.32 -14.97
CA GLU A 139 -5.34 25.13 -14.93
C GLU A 139 -5.02 24.71 -13.50
N MET A 140 -5.03 23.41 -13.23
CA MET A 140 -4.71 22.80 -11.93
C MET A 140 -3.77 21.61 -12.13
N ASP A 141 -2.77 21.48 -11.25
CA ASP A 141 -2.04 20.23 -11.09
C ASP A 141 -2.81 19.35 -10.10
N LEU A 142 -3.70 18.49 -10.63
CA LEU A 142 -4.56 17.63 -9.80
C LEU A 142 -3.79 16.86 -8.72
N ILE A 143 -2.56 16.42 -9.03
CA ILE A 143 -1.77 15.59 -8.11
C ILE A 143 -1.25 16.45 -6.96
N ASN A 144 -0.59 17.56 -7.25
CA ASN A 144 0.02 18.41 -6.23
C ASN A 144 -1.00 19.26 -5.48
N ASP A 145 -2.04 19.73 -6.16
CA ASP A 145 -3.01 20.69 -5.61
C ASP A 145 -4.15 19.98 -4.85
N TYR A 146 -4.48 18.72 -5.18
CA TYR A 146 -5.65 18.02 -4.61
C TYR A 146 -5.38 16.58 -4.14
N ALA A 147 -4.86 15.71 -5.02
CA ALA A 147 -4.78 14.28 -4.75
C ALA A 147 -3.74 13.91 -3.68
N LEU A 148 -2.61 14.64 -3.59
CA LEU A 148 -1.61 14.47 -2.53
C LEU A 148 -2.07 15.07 -1.18
N PRO A 149 -2.54 16.33 -1.09
CA PRO A 149 -2.88 16.94 0.19
C PRO A 149 -4.06 16.30 0.92
N LEU A 150 -5.06 15.79 0.21
CA LEU A 150 -6.28 15.24 0.79
C LEU A 150 -6.01 14.01 1.69
N PRO A 151 -5.51 12.86 1.17
CA PRO A 151 -5.32 11.66 1.98
C PRO A 151 -4.24 11.83 3.06
N ILE A 152 -3.16 12.56 2.80
CA ILE A 152 -2.11 12.77 3.82
C ILE A 152 -2.62 13.57 5.02
N THR A 153 -3.48 14.56 4.77
CA THR A 153 -4.08 15.36 5.85
C THR A 153 -5.07 14.54 6.66
N ILE A 154 -5.90 13.75 5.99
CA ILE A 154 -6.85 12.85 6.67
C ILE A 154 -6.12 11.81 7.54
N ILE A 155 -5.12 11.09 7.02
CA ILE A 155 -4.43 10.08 7.83
C ILE A 155 -3.64 10.69 8.98
N THR A 156 -3.06 11.89 8.79
CA THR A 156 -2.35 12.58 9.87
C THR A 156 -3.31 13.09 10.95
N GLU A 157 -4.53 13.50 10.59
CA GLU A 157 -5.60 13.82 11.53
C GLU A 157 -6.07 12.60 12.33
N ILE A 158 -6.37 11.49 11.64
CA ILE A 158 -6.77 10.24 12.30
C ILE A 158 -5.71 9.80 13.31
N LEU A 159 -4.42 9.85 12.92
CA LEU A 159 -3.31 9.48 13.78
C LEU A 159 -3.07 10.45 14.95
N GLY A 160 -3.74 11.61 14.99
CA GLY A 160 -3.54 12.63 16.01
C GLY A 160 -2.23 13.40 15.83
N VAL A 161 -1.68 13.49 14.62
CA VAL A 161 -0.47 14.29 14.37
C VAL A 161 -0.81 15.77 14.49
N PRO A 162 -0.06 16.55 15.29
CA PRO A 162 -0.27 18.00 15.39
C PRO A 162 -0.17 18.69 14.03
N THR A 163 -1.04 19.67 13.77
CA THR A 163 -1.06 20.42 12.50
C THR A 163 0.31 21.02 12.15
N SER A 164 1.04 21.50 13.16
CA SER A 164 2.40 22.06 13.02
C SER A 164 3.44 21.04 12.50
N ASP A 165 3.19 19.73 12.63
CA ASP A 165 4.10 18.67 12.20
C ASP A 165 3.69 17.99 10.89
N ARG A 166 2.52 18.30 10.33
CA ARG A 166 2.02 17.66 9.08
C ARG A 166 3.00 17.79 7.90
N HIS A 167 3.65 18.94 7.76
CA HIS A 167 4.66 19.16 6.71
C HIS A 167 5.85 18.19 6.82
N LYS A 168 6.24 17.81 8.04
CA LYS A 168 7.30 16.82 8.28
C LYS A 168 6.85 15.44 7.84
N PHE A 169 5.61 15.06 8.20
CA PHE A 169 4.99 13.80 7.77
C PHE A 169 4.88 13.69 6.26
N HIS A 170 4.48 14.76 5.58
CA HIS A 170 4.43 14.78 4.12
C HIS A 170 5.81 14.52 3.51
N LYS A 171 6.85 15.20 4.01
CA LYS A 171 8.24 15.00 3.56
C LYS A 171 8.74 13.58 3.82
N TRP A 172 8.47 13.03 5.00
CA TRP A 172 8.88 11.67 5.37
C TRP A 172 8.11 10.61 4.59
N SER A 173 6.80 10.78 4.41
CA SER A 173 5.95 9.88 3.63
C SER A 173 6.42 9.81 2.17
N LYS A 174 6.74 10.95 1.54
CA LYS A 174 7.32 10.98 0.19
C LYS A 174 8.65 10.23 0.10
N ALA A 175 9.51 10.37 1.11
CA ALA A 175 10.77 9.63 1.18
C ALA A 175 10.54 8.12 1.36
N VAL A 176 9.58 7.74 2.19
CA VAL A 176 9.20 6.34 2.42
C VAL A 176 8.64 5.71 1.15
N VAL A 177 7.72 6.37 0.43
CA VAL A 177 7.17 5.88 -0.84
C VAL A 177 8.28 5.69 -1.89
N SER A 178 9.31 6.53 -1.86
CA SER A 178 10.46 6.37 -2.75
C SER A 178 11.38 5.18 -2.42
N LEU A 179 11.20 4.47 -1.29
CA LEU A 179 11.93 3.23 -0.96
C LEU A 179 11.76 2.15 -2.04
N SER A 180 10.63 2.15 -2.75
CA SER A 180 10.33 1.22 -3.85
C SER A 180 11.22 1.43 -5.09
N SER A 181 12.09 2.44 -5.10
CA SER A 181 13.08 2.69 -6.15
C SER A 181 14.47 2.15 -5.77
N PRO A 182 15.09 1.27 -6.57
CA PRO A 182 16.38 0.63 -6.28
C PRO A 182 17.53 1.61 -5.96
N ASN A 183 17.46 2.84 -6.48
CA ASN A 183 18.50 3.86 -6.32
C ASN A 183 18.24 4.85 -5.18
N ALA A 184 17.07 4.76 -4.52
CA ALA A 184 16.66 5.70 -3.47
C ALA A 184 16.98 5.22 -2.05
N ALA A 185 17.20 3.90 -1.86
CA ALA A 185 17.33 3.27 -0.54
C ALA A 185 18.34 3.96 0.40
N MET A 186 19.52 4.36 -0.10
CA MET A 186 20.51 5.10 0.73
C MET A 186 20.11 6.55 1.02
N ARG A 187 19.40 7.22 0.10
CA ARG A 187 19.00 8.63 0.25
C ARG A 187 17.86 8.83 1.24
N VAL A 188 17.07 7.79 1.48
CA VAL A 188 15.88 7.85 2.34
C VAL A 188 16.15 7.44 3.78
N ILE A 189 17.29 6.78 4.07
CA ILE A 189 17.69 6.35 5.42
C ILE A 189 17.57 7.48 6.45
N PRO A 190 18.08 8.70 6.21
CA PRO A 190 17.97 9.78 7.21
C PRO A 190 16.52 10.18 7.47
N SER A 191 15.69 10.23 6.43
CA SER A 191 14.27 10.58 6.53
C SER A 191 13.50 9.53 7.33
N VAL A 192 13.73 8.25 7.07
CA VAL A 192 13.09 7.15 7.81
C VAL A 192 13.57 7.14 9.26
N TRP A 193 14.85 7.36 9.53
CA TRP A 193 15.36 7.47 10.90
C TRP A 193 14.70 8.60 11.68
N MET A 194 14.61 9.80 11.07
CA MET A 194 13.94 10.95 11.66
C MET A 194 12.46 10.69 11.92
N PHE A 195 11.80 9.98 11.00
CA PHE A 195 10.41 9.58 11.13
C PHE A 195 10.19 8.62 12.31
N ILE A 196 11.00 7.56 12.40
CA ILE A 196 10.95 6.60 13.52
C ILE A 196 11.17 7.32 14.85
N ARG A 197 12.18 8.20 14.92
CA ARG A 197 12.50 8.96 16.14
C ARG A 197 11.36 9.90 16.54
N TYR A 198 10.70 10.52 15.56
CA TYR A 198 9.53 11.34 15.80
C TYR A 198 8.39 10.50 16.37
N LEU A 199 8.03 9.39 15.72
CA LEU A 199 6.92 8.53 16.15
C LEU A 199 7.13 8.00 17.58
N ARG A 200 8.35 7.57 17.92
CA ARG A 200 8.67 7.14 19.29
C ARG A 200 8.47 8.26 20.32
N ARG A 201 8.84 9.51 19.99
CA ARG A 201 8.57 10.66 20.86
C ARG A 201 7.07 10.94 20.96
N PHE A 202 6.36 10.90 19.83
CA PHE A 202 4.93 11.10 19.74
C PHE A 202 4.17 10.09 20.61
N PHE A 203 4.51 8.80 20.53
CA PHE A 203 3.90 7.76 21.38
C PHE A 203 4.19 7.98 22.87
N LYS A 204 5.39 8.45 23.24
CA LYS A 204 5.69 8.80 24.64
C LYS A 204 4.82 9.95 25.15
N ILE A 205 4.49 10.92 24.30
CA ILE A 205 3.58 12.02 24.65
C ILE A 205 2.17 11.44 24.83
N ARG A 206 1.64 10.70 23.86
CA ARG A 206 0.29 10.10 23.91
C ARG A 206 0.10 9.12 25.08
N ARG A 207 1.15 8.43 25.53
CA ARG A 207 1.12 7.60 26.74
C ARG A 207 0.95 8.40 28.03
N ARG A 208 1.47 9.64 28.07
CA ARG A 208 1.37 10.53 29.24
C ARG A 208 0.12 11.41 29.19
N ASP A 209 -0.29 11.79 27.99
CA ASP A 209 -1.41 12.66 27.69
C ASP A 209 -2.25 12.05 26.56
N PRO A 210 -3.12 11.07 26.88
CA PRO A 210 -4.00 10.43 25.91
C PRO A 210 -4.99 11.42 25.31
N GLN A 211 -5.28 11.29 24.01
CA GLN A 211 -6.29 12.11 23.33
C GLN A 211 -7.24 11.22 22.52
N ASP A 212 -8.27 11.81 21.92
CA ASP A 212 -9.23 11.10 21.08
C ASP A 212 -8.69 10.91 19.65
N ASP A 213 -7.67 10.04 19.50
CA ASP A 213 -7.03 9.73 18.22
C ASP A 213 -6.64 8.26 18.07
N LEU A 214 -6.39 7.84 16.83
CA LEU A 214 -6.02 6.46 16.51
C LEU A 214 -4.73 6.02 17.19
N ALA A 215 -3.75 6.91 17.34
CA ALA A 215 -2.49 6.55 17.99
C ALA A 215 -2.72 6.21 19.48
N THR A 216 -3.55 6.97 20.16
CA THR A 216 -3.98 6.70 21.54
C THR A 216 -4.76 5.41 21.61
N ALA A 217 -5.73 5.20 20.71
CA ALA A 217 -6.49 3.96 20.64
C ALA A 217 -5.60 2.73 20.45
N LEU A 218 -4.61 2.79 19.56
CA LEU A 218 -3.66 1.69 19.34
C LEU A 218 -2.71 1.47 20.52
N ILE A 219 -2.27 2.54 21.21
CA ILE A 219 -1.45 2.44 22.44
C ILE A 219 -2.21 1.75 23.57
N GLN A 220 -3.52 2.04 23.68
CA GLN A 220 -4.39 1.50 24.72
C GLN A 220 -5.01 0.16 24.33
N ALA A 221 -4.97 -0.21 23.05
CA ALA A 221 -5.56 -1.44 22.56
C ALA A 221 -4.94 -2.66 23.26
N GLU A 222 -5.80 -3.43 23.89
CA GLU A 222 -5.50 -4.71 24.52
C GLU A 222 -6.44 -5.77 23.93
N GLU A 223 -5.92 -6.96 23.66
CA GLU A 223 -6.67 -8.12 23.18
C GLU A 223 -6.17 -9.37 23.92
N ALA A 224 -7.05 -10.07 24.64
CA ALA A 224 -6.70 -11.26 25.42
C ALA A 224 -5.48 -11.09 26.36
N GLY A 225 -5.29 -9.89 26.93
CA GLY A 225 -4.15 -9.56 27.79
C GLY A 225 -2.89 -9.13 27.05
N ASP A 226 -2.92 -9.10 25.72
CA ASP A 226 -1.79 -8.71 24.87
C ASP A 226 -1.92 -7.29 24.33
N LYS A 227 -0.77 -6.61 24.17
CA LYS A 227 -0.65 -5.21 23.76
C LYS A 227 0.36 -5.08 22.63
N LEU A 228 0.19 -4.04 21.81
CA LEU A 228 1.22 -3.68 20.85
C LEU A 228 2.52 -3.30 21.59
N SER A 229 3.60 -3.99 21.27
CA SER A 229 4.94 -3.52 21.60
C SER A 229 5.22 -2.19 20.89
N GLU A 230 6.23 -1.45 21.35
CA GLU A 230 6.58 -0.16 20.73
C GLU A 230 6.98 -0.30 19.26
N ASP A 231 7.65 -1.40 18.90
CA ASP A 231 8.04 -1.67 17.51
C ASP A 231 6.85 -2.10 16.65
N GLU A 232 5.89 -2.87 17.17
CA GLU A 232 4.66 -3.21 16.44
C GLU A 232 3.76 -1.99 16.24
N LEU A 233 3.63 -1.12 17.25
CA LEU A 233 2.92 0.14 17.13
C LEU A 233 3.55 1.04 16.07
N LEU A 234 4.89 1.14 16.07
CA LEU A 234 5.65 1.87 15.07
C LEU A 234 5.41 1.31 13.66
N ALA A 235 5.53 -0.01 13.49
CA ALA A 235 5.30 -0.69 12.22
C ALA A 235 3.87 -0.48 11.72
N MET A 236 2.90 -0.49 12.64
CA MET A 236 1.49 -0.30 12.32
C MET A 236 1.19 1.13 11.85
N VAL A 237 1.64 2.14 12.60
CA VAL A 237 1.44 3.54 12.21
C VAL A 237 2.15 3.85 10.89
N PHE A 238 3.34 3.28 10.69
CA PHE A 238 4.05 3.36 9.42
C PHE A 238 3.25 2.74 8.28
N LEU A 239 2.74 1.52 8.44
CA LEU A 239 1.93 0.83 7.44
C LEU A 239 0.68 1.65 7.09
N LEU A 240 -0.05 2.15 8.08
CA LEU A 240 -1.26 2.94 7.86
C LEU A 240 -0.98 4.25 7.10
N LEU A 241 0.13 4.91 7.42
CA LEU A 241 0.55 6.13 6.73
C LEU A 241 0.89 5.87 5.26
N VAL A 242 1.59 4.77 4.96
CA VAL A 242 2.01 4.44 3.59
C VAL A 242 0.84 3.89 2.78
N ALA A 243 0.12 2.91 3.33
CA ALA A 243 -0.95 2.20 2.64
C ALA A 243 -2.14 3.10 2.30
N GLY A 244 -2.49 4.04 3.17
CA GLY A 244 -3.63 4.94 2.96
C GLY A 244 -3.33 6.18 2.10
N HIS A 245 -2.05 6.49 1.89
CA HIS A 245 -1.65 7.71 1.17
C HIS A 245 -1.55 7.47 -0.34
N GLU A 246 -0.57 6.69 -0.80
CA GLU A 246 -0.26 6.57 -2.24
C GLU A 246 -1.41 5.93 -3.05
N THR A 247 -2.11 4.95 -2.46
CA THR A 247 -3.22 4.25 -3.11
C THR A 247 -4.40 5.18 -3.41
N THR A 248 -4.72 6.07 -2.46
CA THR A 248 -5.79 7.07 -2.62
C THR A 248 -5.40 8.15 -3.61
N VAL A 249 -4.14 8.60 -3.60
CA VAL A 249 -3.59 9.53 -4.60
C VAL A 249 -3.76 8.95 -6.01
N ASN A 250 -3.36 7.68 -6.19
CA ASN A 250 -3.45 6.98 -7.46
C ASN A 250 -4.91 6.78 -7.91
N LEU A 251 -5.83 6.49 -6.98
CA LEU A 251 -7.25 6.37 -7.30
C LEU A 251 -7.83 7.70 -7.79
N ILE A 252 -7.54 8.81 -7.11
CA ILE A 252 -8.02 10.13 -7.52
C ILE A 252 -7.42 10.51 -8.88
N GLY A 253 -6.09 10.44 -9.01
CA GLY A 253 -5.39 10.82 -10.23
C GLY A 253 -5.82 9.99 -11.44
N ASN A 254 -5.74 8.67 -11.34
CA ASN A 254 -6.10 7.78 -12.44
C ASN A 254 -7.61 7.76 -12.68
N GLY A 255 -8.42 7.96 -11.64
CA GLY A 255 -9.88 8.01 -11.77
C GLY A 255 -10.35 9.23 -12.55
N VAL A 256 -9.77 10.40 -12.26
CA VAL A 256 -10.05 11.62 -13.03
C VAL A 256 -9.52 11.48 -14.46
N LEU A 257 -8.32 10.94 -14.66
CA LEU A 257 -7.79 10.65 -16.00
C LEU A 257 -8.74 9.74 -16.80
N ALA A 258 -9.22 8.65 -16.20
CA ALA A 258 -10.16 7.73 -16.85
C ALA A 258 -11.47 8.41 -17.26
N LEU A 259 -12.00 9.31 -16.42
CA LEU A 259 -13.20 10.09 -16.75
C LEU A 259 -12.95 11.09 -17.89
N LEU A 260 -11.79 11.73 -17.93
CA LEU A 260 -11.41 12.64 -19.01
C LEU A 260 -11.23 11.91 -20.36
N GLU A 261 -10.75 10.67 -20.32
CA GLU A 261 -10.64 9.81 -21.51
C GLU A 261 -11.98 9.21 -21.96
N HIS A 262 -13.01 9.22 -21.09
CA HIS A 262 -14.36 8.70 -21.34
C HIS A 262 -15.43 9.78 -21.06
N PRO A 263 -15.50 10.84 -21.89
CA PRO A 263 -16.34 12.01 -21.62
C PRO A 263 -17.84 11.69 -21.56
N ASP A 264 -18.30 10.64 -22.23
CA ASP A 264 -19.69 10.15 -22.13
C ASP A 264 -20.04 9.66 -20.73
N GLN A 265 -19.12 8.94 -20.07
CA GLN A 265 -19.29 8.48 -18.69
C GLN A 265 -19.20 9.65 -17.71
N MET A 266 -18.28 10.59 -17.94
CA MET A 266 -18.15 11.80 -17.13
C MET A 266 -19.42 12.67 -17.20
N GLU A 267 -19.99 12.86 -18.38
CA GLU A 267 -21.27 13.56 -18.55
C GLU A 267 -22.44 12.85 -17.87
N LYS A 268 -22.46 11.51 -17.90
CA LYS A 268 -23.46 10.72 -17.19
C LYS A 268 -23.39 10.95 -15.67
N LEU A 269 -22.19 10.97 -15.08
CA LEU A 269 -22.01 11.25 -13.65
C LEU A 269 -22.38 12.69 -13.28
N ARG A 270 -22.09 13.66 -14.14
CA ARG A 270 -22.49 15.07 -13.93
C ARG A 270 -24.00 15.25 -13.91
N ARG A 271 -24.72 14.53 -14.77
CA ARG A 271 -26.19 14.60 -14.85
C ARG A 271 -26.89 13.86 -13.71
N ASP A 272 -26.28 12.79 -13.20
CA ASP A 272 -26.85 11.96 -12.15
C ASP A 272 -25.82 11.63 -11.05
N PRO A 273 -25.70 12.49 -10.01
CA PRO A 273 -24.81 12.25 -8.87
C PRO A 273 -25.13 10.98 -8.07
N SER A 274 -26.32 10.37 -8.23
CA SER A 274 -26.62 9.10 -7.56
C SER A 274 -25.69 7.96 -8.01
N LEU A 275 -25.05 8.10 -9.17
CA LEU A 275 -24.11 7.16 -9.75
C LEU A 275 -22.69 7.24 -9.17
N ILE A 276 -22.39 8.20 -8.29
CA ILE A 276 -21.03 8.36 -7.72
C ILE A 276 -20.55 7.08 -7.02
N LYS A 277 -21.41 6.42 -6.23
CA LYS A 277 -21.02 5.19 -5.51
C LYS A 277 -20.61 4.05 -6.45
N PRO A 278 -21.44 3.61 -7.41
CA PRO A 278 -21.03 2.57 -8.35
C PRO A 278 -19.87 3.02 -9.27
N ALA A 279 -19.75 4.32 -9.57
CA ALA A 279 -18.61 4.82 -10.33
C ALA A 279 -17.29 4.66 -9.58
N VAL A 280 -17.26 4.90 -8.27
CA VAL A 280 -16.05 4.67 -7.45
C VAL A 280 -15.63 3.19 -7.49
N GLU A 281 -16.57 2.24 -7.41
CA GLU A 281 -16.27 0.81 -7.53
C GLU A 281 -15.71 0.46 -8.91
N GLU A 282 -16.27 1.03 -9.98
CA GLU A 282 -15.78 0.80 -11.33
C GLU A 282 -14.40 1.43 -11.57
N LEU A 283 -14.14 2.62 -11.02
CA LEU A 283 -12.82 3.25 -11.07
C LEU A 283 -11.78 2.41 -10.30
N LEU A 284 -12.12 1.90 -9.11
CA LEU A 284 -11.25 0.98 -8.36
C LEU A 284 -10.88 -0.25 -9.21
N ARG A 285 -11.86 -0.84 -9.91
CA ARG A 285 -11.66 -2.00 -10.80
C ARG A 285 -10.84 -1.64 -12.05
N PHE A 286 -11.14 -0.51 -12.67
CA PHE A 286 -10.59 -0.10 -13.97
C PHE A 286 -9.16 0.43 -13.85
N THR A 287 -8.90 1.31 -12.87
CA THR A 287 -7.59 1.96 -12.71
C THR A 287 -6.62 1.15 -11.87
N ALA A 288 -7.11 0.21 -11.04
CA ALA A 288 -6.33 -0.64 -10.14
C ALA A 288 -5.20 0.14 -9.43
N PRO A 289 -5.52 1.02 -8.45
CA PRO A 289 -4.54 1.92 -7.81
C PRO A 289 -3.33 1.19 -7.19
N VAL A 290 -3.54 -0.07 -6.81
CA VAL A 290 -2.51 -1.05 -6.52
C VAL A 290 -2.48 -2.07 -7.65
N PHE A 291 -1.59 -1.84 -8.60
CA PHE A 291 -1.53 -2.63 -9.84
C PHE A 291 -1.02 -4.07 -9.63
N MET A 292 -0.05 -4.27 -8.72
CA MET A 292 0.45 -5.60 -8.34
C MET A 292 0.04 -5.90 -6.90
N SER A 293 -0.41 -7.12 -6.65
CA SER A 293 -0.58 -7.59 -5.28
C SER A 293 0.74 -7.56 -4.52
N THR A 294 0.64 -7.43 -3.20
CA THR A 294 1.80 -7.54 -2.33
C THR A 294 2.32 -8.98 -2.34
N GLU A 295 3.63 -9.13 -2.21
CA GLU A 295 4.37 -10.37 -2.39
C GLU A 295 3.81 -11.53 -1.57
N ARG A 296 3.83 -12.73 -2.14
CA ARG A 296 3.70 -14.00 -1.42
C ARG A 296 4.83 -14.94 -1.85
N TYR A 297 5.08 -15.96 -1.04
CA TYR A 297 6.20 -16.88 -1.25
C TYR A 297 5.74 -18.32 -1.23
N ALA A 298 6.11 -19.12 -2.21
CA ALA A 298 5.76 -20.54 -2.23
C ALA A 298 6.46 -21.29 -1.09
N ARG A 299 5.71 -21.94 -0.20
CA ARG A 299 6.25 -22.74 0.93
C ARG A 299 6.78 -24.11 0.49
N GLU A 300 6.30 -24.58 -0.65
CA GLU A 300 6.66 -25.84 -1.30
C GLU A 300 6.58 -25.66 -2.82
N ASP A 301 6.95 -26.67 -3.59
CA ASP A 301 6.76 -26.64 -5.03
C ASP A 301 5.26 -26.72 -5.35
N VAL A 302 4.72 -25.70 -6.02
CA VAL A 302 3.28 -25.62 -6.35
C VAL A 302 3.09 -25.63 -7.86
N ILE A 303 2.24 -26.53 -8.35
CA ILE A 303 1.91 -26.63 -9.77
C ILE A 303 0.61 -25.86 -10.05
N ILE A 304 0.67 -24.88 -10.95
CA ILE A 304 -0.49 -24.12 -11.46
C ILE A 304 -0.47 -24.20 -12.99
N HIS A 305 -1.55 -24.66 -13.62
CA HIS A 305 -1.64 -24.84 -15.08
C HIS A 305 -0.45 -25.62 -15.69
N GLY A 306 0.08 -26.61 -14.97
CA GLY A 306 1.23 -27.42 -15.41
C GLY A 306 2.60 -26.75 -15.24
N VAL A 307 2.63 -25.53 -14.70
CA VAL A 307 3.86 -24.77 -14.41
C VAL A 307 4.19 -24.92 -12.92
N THR A 308 5.41 -25.34 -12.61
CA THR A 308 5.90 -25.47 -11.23
C THR A 308 6.49 -24.14 -10.76
N ILE A 309 5.92 -23.60 -9.68
CA ILE A 309 6.48 -22.50 -8.89
C ILE A 309 7.34 -23.13 -7.78
N PRO A 310 8.67 -22.97 -7.81
CA PRO A 310 9.55 -23.61 -6.84
C PRO A 310 9.41 -23.02 -5.44
N ARG A 311 9.69 -23.83 -4.43
CA ARG A 311 9.76 -23.38 -3.04
C ARG A 311 10.67 -22.16 -2.86
N GLY A 312 10.12 -21.15 -2.20
CA GLY A 312 10.80 -19.92 -1.81
C GLY A 312 10.80 -18.86 -2.89
N GLU A 313 10.32 -19.16 -4.10
CA GLU A 313 10.14 -18.16 -5.15
C GLU A 313 8.91 -17.31 -4.88
N MET A 314 8.98 -16.07 -5.35
CA MET A 314 8.02 -15.02 -5.09
C MET A 314 6.92 -15.01 -6.15
N THR A 315 5.68 -14.76 -5.72
CA THR A 315 4.51 -14.52 -6.58
C THR A 315 3.93 -13.14 -6.30
#